data_AF-A0A6A3GAL7-F1
#
_entry.id   AF-A0A6A3GAL7-F1
#
_cell.length_a   1.000
_cell.length_b   1.000
_cell.length_c   1.000
_cell.angle_alpha   90.00
_cell.angle_beta   90.00
_cell.angle_gamma   90.00
#
_symmetry.space_group_name_H-M   'P 1'
#
loop_
_entity.id
_entity.type
_entity.pdbx_description
1 polymer ?
#
loop_
_entity_poly.entity_id
_entity_poly.type
_entity_poly.pdbx_seq_one_letter_code
_entity_poly.pdbx_strand_id
1 'polypeptide(L)'
;MSSHSSPKSSPKHHTREERRRVLDAYSSGGDWRAVASHNGFTRITADRLVRTGRVEDLPRGGARATKVTPEIKAALELWMDECCTYTLSTLRTMVMCEFNALLSEATISRHLVGMSFTVKQTRVEPTTCNSEVNKEKRKAFAEAPRTRGRAKKGKRAVEKLPPSKGGNLQIQCAVSSAFGVVAYRTHRGSIKMDTNAAFVEALYTEIKEADVYK
;
A
#
# COMPACT_ATOMS: atom_id res chain seq x y z
N MET A 1 -30.19 46.95 -41.45
CA MET A 1 -29.66 47.17 -40.09
C MET A 1 -29.81 45.86 -39.33
N SER A 2 -28.74 45.05 -39.22
CA SER A 2 -28.80 43.75 -38.52
C SER A 2 -28.77 43.97 -37.01
N SER A 3 -29.93 43.83 -36.37
CA SER A 3 -30.09 43.80 -34.93
C SER A 3 -29.41 42.56 -34.34
N HIS A 4 -28.15 42.71 -33.95
CA HIS A 4 -27.46 41.70 -33.15
C HIS A 4 -28.04 41.75 -31.74
N SER A 5 -28.85 40.76 -31.38
CA SER A 5 -29.31 40.60 -30.00
C SER A 5 -28.11 40.25 -29.13
N SER A 6 -27.80 41.10 -28.14
CA SER A 6 -26.73 40.86 -27.18
C SER A 6 -26.89 39.49 -26.50
N PRO A 7 -25.80 38.75 -26.25
CA PRO A 7 -25.85 37.45 -25.61
C PRO A 7 -26.45 37.58 -24.20
N LYS A 8 -27.49 36.79 -23.90
CA LYS A 8 -28.10 36.76 -22.56
C LYS A 8 -27.06 36.24 -21.57
N SER A 9 -26.62 37.10 -20.65
CA SER A 9 -25.73 36.72 -19.55
C SER A 9 -26.42 35.66 -18.68
N SER A 10 -25.66 34.66 -18.22
CA SER A 10 -26.16 33.69 -17.24
C SER A 10 -26.66 34.41 -15.98
N PRO A 11 -27.78 33.98 -15.37
CA PRO A 11 -28.27 34.59 -14.14
C PRO A 11 -27.21 34.52 -13.03
N LYS A 12 -26.98 35.64 -12.34
CA LYS A 12 -26.04 35.72 -11.21
C LYS A 12 -26.46 34.73 -10.12
N HIS A 13 -25.49 33.97 -9.61
CA HIS A 13 -25.69 33.18 -8.40
C HIS A 13 -25.65 34.11 -7.18
N HIS A 14 -26.73 34.14 -6.39
CA HIS A 14 -26.79 34.97 -5.19
C HIS A 14 -26.17 34.25 -4.01
N THR A 15 -25.25 34.94 -3.34
CA THR A 15 -24.55 34.46 -2.13
C THR A 15 -25.51 34.38 -0.93
N ARG A 16 -25.07 33.66 0.10
CA ARG A 16 -25.82 33.45 1.34
C ARG A 16 -26.09 34.77 2.06
N GLU A 17 -25.10 35.65 2.04
CA GLU A 17 -25.11 36.97 2.66
C GLU A 17 -26.06 37.92 1.92
N GLU A 18 -26.05 37.90 0.59
CA GLU A 18 -26.98 38.67 -0.24
C GLU A 18 -28.43 38.28 0.05
N ARG A 19 -28.72 36.98 0.18
CA ARG A 19 -30.06 36.49 0.53
C ARG A 19 -30.46 36.91 1.94
N ARG A 20 -29.54 36.81 2.89
CA ARG A 20 -29.78 37.19 4.28
C ARG A 20 -30.07 38.68 4.42
N ARG A 21 -29.33 39.56 3.74
CA ARG A 21 -29.61 41.01 3.73
C ARG A 21 -31.03 41.34 3.26
N VAL A 22 -31.53 40.64 2.24
CA VAL A 22 -32.90 40.85 1.75
C VAL A 22 -33.93 40.38 2.78
N LEU A 23 -33.69 39.26 3.45
CA LEU A 23 -34.56 38.75 4.50
C LEU A 23 -34.54 39.61 5.76
N ASP A 24 -33.38 40.09 6.20
CA ASP A 24 -33.25 40.98 7.35
C ASP A 24 -34.01 42.29 7.11
N ALA A 25 -33.88 42.86 5.90
CA ALA A 25 -34.65 44.03 5.48
C ALA A 25 -36.17 43.77 5.51
N TYR A 26 -36.61 42.58 5.04
CA TYR A 26 -38.01 42.18 5.08
C TYR A 26 -38.53 42.05 6.52
N SER A 27 -37.78 41.37 7.40
CA SER A 27 -38.13 41.18 8.81
C SER A 27 -38.17 42.49 9.60
N SER A 28 -37.33 43.46 9.25
CA SER A 28 -37.33 44.80 9.85
C SER A 28 -38.49 45.70 9.37
N GLY A 29 -39.33 45.22 8.43
CA GLY A 29 -40.42 46.00 7.84
C GLY A 29 -39.96 47.07 6.85
N GLY A 30 -38.68 47.08 6.45
CA GLY A 30 -38.11 48.01 5.50
C GLY A 30 -38.35 47.65 4.02
N ASP A 31 -37.86 48.49 3.11
CA ASP A 31 -37.95 48.24 1.66
C ASP A 31 -36.90 47.21 1.18
N TRP A 32 -37.22 45.95 1.42
CA TRP A 32 -36.43 44.81 0.97
C TRP A 32 -36.32 44.68 -0.56
N ARG A 33 -37.22 45.30 -1.34
CA ARG A 33 -37.18 45.24 -2.81
C ARG A 33 -36.08 46.12 -3.38
N ALA A 34 -35.84 47.29 -2.77
CA ALA A 34 -34.69 48.12 -3.09
C ALA A 34 -33.38 47.40 -2.76
N VAL A 35 -33.30 46.76 -1.58
CA VAL A 35 -32.14 45.95 -1.16
C VAL A 35 -31.90 44.79 -2.15
N ALA A 36 -32.95 44.09 -2.57
CA ALA A 36 -32.85 43.01 -3.53
C ALA A 36 -32.36 43.50 -4.90
N SER A 37 -32.85 44.65 -5.37
CA SER A 37 -32.44 45.25 -6.65
C SER A 37 -30.97 45.66 -6.64
N HIS A 38 -30.47 46.26 -5.54
CA HIS A 38 -29.05 46.59 -5.40
C HIS A 38 -28.14 45.35 -5.34
N ASN A 39 -28.61 44.24 -4.79
CA ASN A 39 -27.87 42.97 -4.82
C ASN A 39 -28.02 42.21 -6.16
N GLY A 40 -28.79 42.76 -7.11
CA GLY A 40 -28.99 42.23 -8.45
C GLY A 40 -30.01 41.08 -8.55
N PHE A 41 -30.90 40.92 -7.56
CA PHE A 41 -31.97 39.94 -7.64
C PHE A 41 -33.00 40.35 -8.68
N THR A 42 -33.43 39.40 -9.52
CA THR A 42 -34.66 39.60 -10.28
C THR A 42 -35.85 39.63 -9.33
N ARG A 43 -36.88 40.41 -9.67
CA ARG A 43 -38.11 40.54 -8.86
C ARG A 43 -38.68 39.18 -8.45
N ILE A 44 -38.77 38.25 -9.40
CA ILE A 44 -39.32 36.90 -9.18
C ILE A 44 -38.47 36.11 -8.18
N THR A 45 -37.14 36.19 -8.29
CA THR A 45 -36.22 35.52 -7.35
C THR A 45 -36.32 36.12 -5.95
N ALA A 46 -36.42 37.45 -5.85
CA ALA A 46 -36.55 38.15 -4.58
C ALA A 46 -37.88 37.83 -3.87
N ASP A 47 -39.00 37.87 -4.60
CA ASP A 47 -40.31 37.47 -4.07
C ASP A 47 -40.30 35.99 -3.61
N ARG A 48 -39.67 35.09 -4.38
CA ARG A 48 -39.52 33.68 -3.99
C ARG A 48 -38.65 33.52 -2.74
N LEU A 49 -37.57 34.28 -2.62
CA LEU A 49 -36.68 34.27 -1.46
C LEU A 49 -37.45 34.66 -0.20
N VAL A 50 -38.15 35.80 -0.23
CA VAL A 50 -38.96 36.27 0.91
C VAL A 50 -40.07 35.28 1.26
N ARG A 51 -40.78 34.75 0.27
CA ARG A 51 -41.85 33.77 0.51
C ARG A 51 -41.34 32.46 1.13
N THR A 52 -40.13 32.02 0.76
CA THR A 52 -39.57 30.77 1.27
C THR A 52 -38.75 30.95 2.54
N GLY A 53 -38.21 32.14 2.78
CA GLY A 53 -37.29 32.45 3.89
C GLY A 53 -35.96 31.71 3.83
N ARG A 54 -35.62 31.06 2.71
CA ARG A 54 -34.48 30.12 2.63
C ARG A 54 -33.21 30.81 2.18
N VAL A 55 -32.24 30.83 3.08
CA VAL A 55 -30.89 31.33 2.82
C VAL A 55 -30.01 30.25 2.17
N GLU A 56 -30.13 29.00 2.62
CA GLU A 56 -29.32 27.88 2.11
C GLU A 56 -29.69 27.45 0.69
N ASP A 57 -28.67 26.96 -0.03
CA ASP A 57 -28.87 26.26 -1.29
C ASP A 57 -29.45 24.86 -1.04
N LEU A 58 -30.45 24.50 -1.84
CA LEU A 58 -31.02 23.18 -1.84
C LEU A 58 -30.21 22.24 -2.72
N PRO A 59 -30.16 20.93 -2.39
CA PRO A 59 -29.62 19.93 -3.29
C PRO A 59 -30.27 20.03 -4.67
N ARG A 60 -29.45 19.99 -5.71
CA ARG A 60 -29.92 20.14 -7.09
C ARG A 60 -30.33 18.79 -7.67
N GLY A 61 -31.52 18.76 -8.27
CA GLY A 61 -32.07 17.57 -8.90
C GLY A 61 -32.67 16.57 -7.89
N GLY A 62 -33.03 15.39 -8.39
CA GLY A 62 -33.58 14.29 -7.58
C GLY A 62 -32.82 12.99 -7.80
N ALA A 63 -33.19 11.96 -7.04
CA ALA A 63 -32.64 10.62 -7.20
C ALA A 63 -32.94 10.09 -8.61
N ARG A 64 -31.95 9.46 -9.23
CA ARG A 64 -32.11 8.74 -10.50
C ARG A 64 -32.05 7.24 -10.23
N ALA A 65 -32.94 6.48 -10.85
CA ALA A 65 -32.86 5.02 -10.85
C ALA A 65 -31.53 4.60 -11.49
N THR A 66 -30.69 3.92 -10.72
CA THR A 66 -29.38 3.43 -11.16
C THR A 66 -29.44 1.91 -11.22
N LYS A 67 -28.93 1.31 -12.30
CA LYS A 67 -28.90 -0.16 -12.46
C LYS A 67 -28.07 -0.87 -11.38
N VAL A 68 -27.10 -0.16 -10.81
CA VAL A 68 -26.24 -0.67 -9.73
C VAL A 68 -26.89 -0.33 -8.40
N THR A 69 -27.57 -1.32 -7.83
CA THR A 69 -28.24 -1.22 -6.54
C THR A 69 -27.22 -1.32 -5.39
N PRO A 70 -27.59 -0.94 -4.16
CA PRO A 70 -26.73 -1.13 -2.98
C PRO A 70 -26.29 -2.58 -2.77
N GLU A 71 -27.15 -3.54 -3.08
CA GLU A 71 -26.87 -4.98 -2.95
C GLU A 71 -25.77 -5.42 -3.91
N ILE A 72 -25.80 -4.97 -5.16
CA ILE A 72 -24.75 -5.24 -6.15
C ILE A 72 -23.40 -4.67 -5.67
N LYS A 73 -23.40 -3.50 -5.01
CA LYS A 73 -22.16 -2.92 -4.47
C LYS A 73 -21.58 -3.77 -3.35
N ALA A 74 -22.42 -4.22 -2.41
CA ALA A 74 -22.00 -5.07 -1.31
C ALA A 74 -21.42 -6.41 -1.82
N ALA A 75 -22.04 -7.00 -2.85
CA ALA A 75 -21.53 -8.22 -3.48
C ALA A 75 -20.17 -8.00 -4.18
N LEU A 76 -20.02 -6.89 -4.92
CA LEU A 76 -18.75 -6.53 -5.54
C LEU A 76 -17.62 -6.33 -4.52
N GLU A 77 -17.92 -5.73 -3.37
CA GLU A 77 -16.98 -5.56 -2.27
C GLU A 77 -16.56 -6.93 -1.70
N LEU A 78 -17.53 -7.79 -1.37
CA LEU A 78 -17.28 -9.12 -0.85
C LEU A 78 -16.40 -9.97 -1.79
N TRP A 79 -16.72 -10.02 -3.09
CA TRP A 79 -15.94 -10.81 -4.05
C TRP A 79 -14.51 -10.31 -4.20
N MET A 80 -14.29 -9.00 -4.08
CA MET A 80 -12.96 -8.40 -4.16
C MET A 80 -12.13 -8.68 -2.90
N ASP A 81 -12.77 -8.74 -1.73
CA ASP A 81 -12.12 -9.10 -0.46
C ASP A 81 -11.73 -10.58 -0.42
N GLU A 82 -12.57 -11.46 -0.97
CA GLU A 82 -12.26 -12.88 -1.09
C GLU A 82 -11.19 -13.15 -2.15
N CYS A 83 -11.26 -12.48 -3.30
CA CYS A 83 -10.37 -12.71 -4.42
C CYS A 83 -10.09 -11.45 -5.23
N CYS A 84 -9.02 -10.74 -4.85
CA CYS A 84 -8.57 -9.52 -5.53
C CYS A 84 -8.05 -9.71 -6.97
N THR A 85 -8.03 -10.95 -7.49
CA THR A 85 -7.57 -11.26 -8.86
C THR A 85 -8.69 -11.26 -9.90
N TYR A 86 -9.95 -11.09 -9.49
CA TYR A 86 -11.06 -11.04 -10.44
C TYR A 86 -10.92 -9.88 -11.42
N THR A 87 -11.16 -10.18 -12.70
CA THR A 87 -11.18 -9.16 -13.75
C THR A 87 -12.55 -8.47 -13.79
N LEU A 88 -12.61 -7.25 -14.35
CA LEU A 88 -13.88 -6.56 -14.58
C LEU A 88 -14.86 -7.39 -15.43
N SER A 89 -14.35 -8.18 -16.37
CA SER A 89 -15.15 -9.08 -17.20
C SER A 89 -15.74 -10.24 -16.39
N THR A 90 -14.94 -10.81 -15.49
CA THR A 90 -15.41 -11.83 -14.54
C THR A 90 -16.50 -11.27 -13.63
N LEU A 91 -16.26 -10.11 -13.02
CA LEU A 91 -17.24 -9.44 -12.16
C LEU A 91 -18.53 -9.12 -12.93
N ARG A 92 -18.44 -8.71 -14.20
CA ARG A 92 -19.62 -8.49 -15.06
C ARG A 92 -20.45 -9.75 -15.22
N THR A 93 -19.82 -10.89 -15.47
CA THR A 93 -20.51 -12.18 -15.58
C THR A 93 -21.14 -12.58 -14.26
N MET A 94 -20.43 -12.40 -13.13
CA MET A 94 -20.96 -12.70 -11.79
C MET A 94 -22.19 -11.84 -11.46
N VAL A 95 -22.14 -10.53 -11.70
CA VAL A 95 -23.30 -9.64 -11.51
C VAL A 95 -24.48 -10.05 -12.40
N MET A 96 -24.21 -10.44 -13.65
CA MET A 96 -25.27 -10.90 -14.53
C MET A 96 -25.90 -12.21 -14.02
N CYS A 97 -25.10 -13.16 -13.55
CA CYS A 97 -25.61 -14.44 -13.04
C CYS A 97 -26.42 -14.29 -11.75
N GLU A 98 -25.96 -13.46 -10.81
CA GLU A 98 -26.59 -13.37 -9.48
C GLU A 98 -27.74 -12.36 -9.42
N PHE A 99 -27.59 -11.21 -10.09
CA PHE A 99 -28.56 -10.10 -10.00
C PHE A 99 -29.35 -9.90 -11.30
N ASN A 100 -29.11 -10.70 -12.34
CA ASN A 100 -29.70 -10.55 -13.68
C ASN A 100 -29.54 -9.12 -14.25
N ALA A 101 -28.43 -8.47 -13.89
CA ALA A 101 -28.17 -7.08 -14.22
C ALA A 101 -27.02 -6.96 -15.24
N LEU A 102 -27.35 -6.52 -16.46
CA LEU A 102 -26.36 -6.25 -17.50
C LEU A 102 -25.64 -4.92 -17.24
N LEU A 103 -24.42 -5.02 -16.72
CA LEU A 103 -23.51 -3.89 -16.53
C LEU A 103 -22.39 -3.89 -17.57
N SER A 104 -21.85 -2.71 -17.87
CA SER A 104 -20.59 -2.58 -18.62
C SER A 104 -19.40 -2.64 -17.66
N GLU A 105 -18.25 -3.11 -18.14
CA GLU A 105 -17.00 -3.15 -17.36
C GLU A 105 -16.60 -1.76 -16.86
N ALA A 106 -16.81 -0.72 -17.66
CA ALA A 106 -16.58 0.68 -17.26
C ALA A 106 -17.52 1.13 -16.12
N THR A 107 -18.72 0.56 -16.00
CA THR A 107 -19.63 0.85 -14.89
C THR A 107 -19.13 0.21 -13.61
N ILE A 108 -18.71 -1.05 -13.68
CA ILE A 108 -18.09 -1.77 -12.55
C ILE A 108 -16.83 -1.05 -12.09
N SER A 109 -15.94 -0.67 -13.02
CA SER A 109 -14.73 0.09 -12.73
C SER A 109 -15.02 1.40 -12.00
N ARG A 110 -15.99 2.20 -12.47
CA ARG A 110 -16.38 3.45 -11.78
C ARG A 110 -16.89 3.21 -10.36
N HIS A 111 -17.64 2.14 -10.14
CA HIS A 111 -18.12 1.80 -8.81
C HIS A 111 -17.01 1.31 -7.90
N LEU A 112 -16.10 0.46 -8.38
CA LEU A 112 -14.92 0.01 -7.62
C LEU A 112 -14.06 1.22 -7.21
N VAL A 113 -13.80 2.16 -8.12
CA VAL A 113 -13.07 3.40 -7.80
C VAL A 113 -13.83 4.25 -6.79
N GLY A 114 -15.16 4.35 -6.92
CA GLY A 114 -16.01 5.04 -5.93
C GLY A 114 -16.02 4.38 -4.54
N MET A 115 -15.73 3.08 -4.48
CA MET A 115 -15.53 2.30 -3.26
C MET A 115 -14.05 2.27 -2.82
N SER A 116 -13.19 3.10 -3.43
CA SER A 116 -11.76 3.22 -3.14
C SER A 116 -10.89 2.01 -3.50
N PHE A 117 -11.40 1.07 -4.29
CA PHE A 117 -10.56 0.01 -4.86
C PHE A 117 -9.66 0.59 -5.96
N THR A 118 -8.36 0.29 -5.85
CA THR A 118 -7.36 0.70 -6.84
C THR A 118 -6.60 -0.54 -7.31
N VAL A 119 -6.38 -0.64 -8.62
CA VAL A 119 -5.61 -1.75 -9.20
C VAL A 119 -4.14 -1.62 -8.79
N LYS A 120 -3.60 -2.69 -8.18
CA LYS A 120 -2.19 -2.82 -7.79
C LYS A 120 -1.64 -4.14 -8.31
N GLN A 121 -0.31 -4.24 -8.43
CA GLN A 121 0.32 -5.53 -8.73
C GLN A 121 0.31 -6.42 -7.49
N THR A 122 -0.28 -7.62 -7.61
CA THR A 122 -0.31 -8.62 -6.55
C THR A 122 1.07 -9.27 -6.39
N ARG A 123 1.61 -9.28 -5.16
CA ARG A 123 2.83 -10.01 -4.83
C ARG A 123 2.48 -11.47 -4.59
N VAL A 124 3.04 -12.37 -5.38
CA VAL A 124 2.89 -13.82 -5.17
C VAL A 124 3.77 -14.24 -4.00
N GLU A 125 3.16 -14.70 -2.91
CA GLU A 125 3.89 -15.32 -1.80
C GLU A 125 4.00 -16.82 -2.01
N PRO A 126 5.22 -17.40 -2.05
CA PRO A 126 5.37 -18.85 -2.14
C PRO A 126 4.87 -19.51 -0.86
N THR A 127 3.76 -20.23 -0.95
CA THR A 127 3.11 -20.92 0.18
C THR A 127 4.03 -21.91 0.89
N THR A 128 4.94 -22.55 0.16
CA THR A 128 5.94 -23.47 0.73
C THR A 128 7.00 -22.78 1.58
N CYS A 129 7.35 -21.53 1.26
CA CYS A 129 8.36 -20.75 1.97
C CYS A 129 7.81 -20.08 3.23
N ASN A 130 6.50 -19.85 3.28
CA ASN A 130 5.78 -19.20 4.38
C ASN A 130 4.87 -20.18 5.13
N SER A 131 5.14 -21.49 5.06
CA SER A 131 4.50 -22.44 5.98
C SER A 131 4.80 -22.02 7.43
N GLU A 132 3.87 -22.28 8.34
CA GLU A 132 4.06 -21.92 9.76
C GLU A 132 5.36 -22.50 10.32
N VAL A 133 5.69 -23.74 9.93
CA VAL A 133 6.96 -24.40 10.25
C VAL A 133 8.18 -23.61 9.76
N ASN A 134 8.14 -23.05 8.54
CA ASN A 134 9.26 -22.30 7.99
C ASN A 134 9.35 -20.87 8.55
N LYS A 135 8.21 -20.25 8.89
CA LYS A 135 8.17 -18.97 9.62
C LYS A 135 8.80 -19.13 11.01
N GLU A 136 8.45 -20.19 11.73
CA GLU A 136 8.99 -20.50 13.04
C GLU A 136 10.50 -20.77 12.99
N LYS A 137 10.96 -21.57 12.01
CA LYS A 137 12.41 -21.77 11.76
C LYS A 137 13.16 -20.48 11.46
N ARG A 138 12.58 -19.57 10.66
CA ARG A 138 13.19 -18.27 10.36
C ARG A 138 13.23 -17.35 11.57
N LYS A 139 12.17 -17.34 12.38
CA LYS A 139 12.10 -16.56 13.62
C LYS A 139 13.17 -17.05 14.60
N ALA A 140 13.25 -18.36 14.84
CA ALA A 140 14.27 -18.96 15.70
C ALA A 140 15.70 -18.67 15.19
N PHE A 141 15.92 -18.71 13.87
CA PHE A 141 17.21 -18.34 13.27
C PHE A 141 17.54 -16.85 13.42
N ALA A 142 16.56 -15.96 13.28
CA ALA A 142 16.76 -14.51 13.41
C ALA A 142 16.99 -14.07 14.86
N GLU A 143 16.35 -14.75 15.81
CA GLU A 143 16.51 -14.53 17.25
C GLU A 143 17.82 -15.13 17.79
N ALA A 144 18.40 -16.11 17.09
CA ALA A 144 19.73 -16.64 17.40
C ALA A 144 20.83 -15.68 16.89
N PRO A 145 21.65 -15.06 17.76
CA PRO A 145 22.68 -14.10 17.33
C PRO A 145 23.76 -14.76 16.46
N ARG A 146 24.13 -14.10 15.35
CA ARG A 146 25.17 -14.56 14.41
C ARG A 146 26.52 -14.77 15.10
N THR A 147 27.12 -15.95 14.94
CA THR A 147 28.51 -16.24 15.35
C THR A 147 29.55 -15.77 14.29
N ARG A 148 30.64 -15.08 14.70
CA ARG A 148 31.75 -14.58 13.83
C ARG A 148 32.70 -15.71 13.35
N GLY A 149 33.36 -15.59 12.17
CA GLY A 149 34.40 -16.51 11.64
C GLY A 149 35.59 -15.84 10.89
N ARG A 150 36.81 -16.43 10.85
CA ARG A 150 38.09 -15.79 10.37
C ARG A 150 38.99 -16.67 9.43
N ALA A 151 39.72 -16.04 8.48
CA ALA A 151 40.82 -16.58 7.61
C ALA A 151 41.75 -15.44 7.09
N LYS A 152 42.92 -15.73 6.47
CA LYS A 152 43.98 -14.77 6.05
C LYS A 152 44.88 -15.29 4.88
N LYS A 153 46.22 -15.10 4.90
CA LYS A 153 46.87 -13.84 4.53
C LYS A 153 47.42 -14.09 3.12
N GLY A 154 46.48 -13.88 2.19
CA GLY A 154 46.51 -14.36 0.81
C GLY A 154 45.13 -14.78 0.28
N LYS A 155 44.22 -15.40 1.07
CA LYS A 155 42.82 -15.79 0.70
C LYS A 155 41.79 -15.74 1.89
N ARG A 156 40.47 -16.02 1.68
CA ARG A 156 39.31 -15.58 2.53
C ARG A 156 38.59 -16.69 3.36
N ALA A 157 37.89 -16.30 4.45
CA ALA A 157 37.07 -17.18 5.31
C ALA A 157 35.60 -17.23 4.85
N VAL A 158 35.00 -18.44 4.76
CA VAL A 158 33.62 -18.70 4.33
C VAL A 158 32.98 -19.85 5.14
N GLU A 159 31.69 -19.73 5.46
CA GLU A 159 30.82 -20.70 6.16
C GLU A 159 30.05 -21.62 5.17
N LYS A 160 29.94 -22.94 5.45
CA LYS A 160 29.28 -23.95 4.60
C LYS A 160 27.82 -24.19 5.01
N LEU A 161 26.83 -23.61 4.33
CA LEU A 161 25.42 -23.89 4.61
C LEU A 161 24.86 -25.02 3.73
N PRO A 162 23.90 -25.85 4.21
CA PRO A 162 23.29 -26.96 3.44
C PRO A 162 22.92 -26.53 2.01
N PRO A 163 23.06 -27.42 1.01
CA PRO A 163 23.29 -26.98 -0.35
C PRO A 163 22.13 -26.10 -0.80
N SER A 164 22.44 -24.83 -1.05
CA SER A 164 21.80 -24.02 -2.09
C SER A 164 22.19 -24.64 -3.45
N LYS A 165 21.92 -25.94 -3.58
CA LYS A 165 22.33 -26.90 -4.61
C LYS A 165 23.77 -26.73 -5.14
N GLY A 166 24.78 -26.69 -4.26
CA GLY A 166 26.22 -26.76 -4.60
C GLY A 166 27.09 -27.13 -3.39
N GLY A 167 28.31 -27.68 -3.60
CA GLY A 167 29.22 -28.04 -2.49
C GLY A 167 29.75 -26.80 -1.74
N ASN A 168 29.55 -26.73 -0.43
CA ASN A 168 29.67 -25.49 0.37
C ASN A 168 31.17 -24.96 0.51
N LEU A 169 31.49 -23.81 1.16
CA LEU A 169 32.82 -23.33 1.74
C LEU A 169 33.26 -23.63 3.25
N GLN A 170 34.28 -24.45 3.67
CA GLN A 170 34.56 -24.93 5.10
C GLN A 170 35.95 -24.46 5.63
N ILE A 171 36.14 -24.17 6.93
CA ILE A 171 37.40 -23.64 7.54
C ILE A 171 37.79 -24.35 8.89
N GLN A 172 39.05 -24.80 9.10
CA GLN A 172 39.70 -25.23 10.39
C GLN A 172 40.60 -24.09 10.95
N CYS A 173 40.56 -23.72 12.25
CA CYS A 173 41.27 -22.54 12.81
C CYS A 173 41.56 -22.65 14.33
N ALA A 174 42.74 -22.24 14.82
CA ALA A 174 43.15 -22.14 16.24
C ALA A 174 43.54 -20.69 16.64
N VAL A 175 42.98 -20.16 17.75
CA VAL A 175 43.13 -18.76 18.20
C VAL A 175 43.41 -18.71 19.72
N SER A 176 44.44 -17.98 20.15
CA SER A 176 44.83 -17.74 21.56
C SER A 176 44.55 -16.29 21.96
N SER A 177 44.22 -16.03 23.23
CA SER A 177 43.88 -14.70 23.76
C SER A 177 45.09 -13.74 23.85
N ALA A 178 46.30 -14.26 24.07
CA ALA A 178 47.54 -13.47 24.18
C ALA A 178 48.07 -12.99 22.82
N PHE A 179 47.78 -13.73 21.74
CA PHE A 179 48.38 -13.53 20.42
C PHE A 179 47.38 -13.29 19.28
N GLY A 180 46.09 -13.60 19.46
CA GLY A 180 45.14 -13.70 18.35
C GLY A 180 45.23 -15.05 17.61
N VAL A 181 45.10 -15.08 16.27
CA VAL A 181 45.00 -16.34 15.49
C VAL A 181 46.39 -17.01 15.29
N VAL A 182 46.62 -18.25 15.79
CA VAL A 182 47.86 -19.07 15.71
C VAL A 182 47.99 -19.85 14.38
N ALA A 183 46.95 -20.59 13.93
CA ALA A 183 46.93 -21.30 12.61
C ALA A 183 45.49 -21.50 12.03
N TYR A 184 45.26 -21.41 10.68
CA TYR A 184 43.96 -21.78 10.03
C TYR A 184 44.09 -22.33 8.57
N ARG A 185 43.19 -23.24 8.13
CA ARG A 185 43.14 -23.94 6.80
C ARG A 185 41.70 -24.04 6.22
N THR A 186 41.46 -23.78 4.91
CA THR A 186 40.13 -23.87 4.23
C THR A 186 39.98 -25.09 3.30
N HIS A 187 38.88 -25.86 3.39
CA HIS A 187 38.56 -27.03 2.54
C HIS A 187 37.21 -26.90 1.80
N ARG A 188 37.12 -27.35 0.53
CA ARG A 188 35.89 -27.48 -0.28
C ARG A 188 35.43 -28.95 -0.24
N GLY A 189 34.19 -29.27 0.15
CA GLY A 189 33.77 -30.67 0.49
C GLY A 189 33.93 -31.04 1.98
N SER A 190 34.08 -32.34 2.33
CA SER A 190 34.22 -32.93 3.69
C SER A 190 35.69 -33.36 4.04
N ILE A 191 36.04 -33.59 5.32
CA ILE A 191 37.42 -33.84 5.84
C ILE A 191 37.59 -35.25 6.45
N LYS A 192 38.81 -35.84 6.38
CA LYS A 192 39.20 -37.19 6.87
C LYS A 192 40.27 -37.16 8.01
N MET A 193 40.53 -38.31 8.67
CA MET A 193 41.29 -38.45 9.93
C MET A 193 42.80 -38.17 9.83
N ASP A 194 43.49 -38.75 8.86
CA ASP A 194 44.96 -38.59 8.71
C ASP A 194 45.36 -37.14 8.45
N THR A 195 44.46 -36.40 7.79
CA THR A 195 44.61 -34.98 7.49
C THR A 195 44.53 -34.10 8.75
N ASN A 196 43.98 -34.62 9.86
CA ASN A 196 43.88 -33.94 11.14
C ASN A 196 45.09 -34.20 12.05
N ALA A 197 45.65 -35.41 12.07
CA ALA A 197 46.79 -35.76 12.94
C ALA A 197 48.06 -34.96 12.61
N ALA A 198 48.38 -34.85 11.32
CA ALA A 198 49.52 -34.07 10.85
C ALA A 198 49.41 -32.55 11.16
N PHE A 199 48.20 -32.03 11.37
CA PHE A 199 48.00 -30.63 11.75
C PHE A 199 48.40 -30.34 13.21
N VAL A 200 48.33 -31.35 14.08
CA VAL A 200 48.58 -31.21 15.53
C VAL A 200 50.08 -31.21 15.86
N GLU A 201 50.87 -32.07 15.23
CA GLU A 201 52.32 -32.15 15.47
C GLU A 201 53.04 -30.85 15.09
N ALA A 202 52.64 -30.26 13.98
CA ALA A 202 53.19 -28.98 13.53
C ALA A 202 52.89 -27.83 14.50
N LEU A 203 51.69 -27.81 15.09
CA LEU A 203 51.27 -26.78 16.04
C LEU A 203 52.08 -26.84 17.35
N TYR A 204 52.60 -28.01 17.70
CA TYR A 204 53.36 -28.22 18.93
C TYR A 204 54.77 -27.64 18.87
N THR A 205 55.44 -27.74 17.72
CA THR A 205 56.81 -27.23 17.54
C THR A 205 56.84 -25.71 17.56
N GLU A 206 55.82 -25.05 16.98
CA GLU A 206 55.69 -23.58 16.95
C GLU A 206 55.48 -22.95 18.32
N ILE A 207 54.74 -23.61 19.21
CA ILE A 207 54.52 -23.12 20.57
C ILE A 207 55.79 -23.21 21.41
N LYS A 208 56.65 -24.19 21.12
CA LYS A 208 57.87 -24.47 21.89
C LYS A 208 58.99 -23.45 21.65
N GLU A 209 58.94 -22.73 20.53
CA GLU A 209 59.92 -21.70 20.18
C GLU A 209 59.47 -20.27 20.58
N ALA A 210 58.20 -20.08 20.93
CA ALA A 210 57.67 -18.79 21.37
C ALA A 210 57.85 -18.59 22.89
N ASP A 211 58.68 -17.62 23.26
CA ASP A 211 59.18 -17.44 24.64
C ASP A 211 58.19 -16.86 25.66
N VAL A 212 56.89 -16.89 25.35
CA VAL A 212 55.82 -16.22 26.12
C VAL A 212 55.18 -17.14 27.15
N TYR A 213 55.46 -18.44 27.07
CA TYR A 213 55.02 -19.44 28.04
C TYR A 213 56.20 -20.11 28.77
N LYS A 214 57.36 -19.43 28.79
CA LYS A 214 58.39 -19.73 29.78
C LYS A 214 57.95 -19.27 31.16
#